data_AF-A0A1D6QVG6-F1
#
_entry.id   AF-A0A1D6QVG6-F1
#
_cell.length_a   1.000
_cell.length_b   1.000
_cell.length_c   1.000
_cell.angle_alpha   90.00
_cell.angle_beta   90.00
_cell.angle_gamma   90.00
#
_symmetry.space_group_name_H-M   'P 1'
#
loop_
_entity.id
_entity.type
_entity.pdbx_description
1 polymer ?
#
loop_
_entity_poly.entity_id
_entity_poly.type
_entity_poly.pdbx_seq_one_letter_code
_entity_poly.pdbx_strand_id
1 'polypeptide(L)'
;MGSTTMSPPSFPVVLLLLLLATIAAAAGSNMDEEVVDDLQYLIDNSDDIPTNDPDGWPEGDYDDDDLLFQDQDQDLTGHQPEIDETHVVVLAAANFSSFLASSHHVMVEFYAPWCGHCQELAPDYAAAAAHLAAHHHQAHLALAKVDATEETDLAQKYDVQGFPTILFFIDGVPRGYNGARTKEAIVDWINKKLGPAVQNVTSVDEAQSILTGDDKAVLAFLDTLSGAHSDELAAASRLEDSINFYQTSTPDVAKLFHIDAAAKRPSVVLLKKEEEKLTFYDGEFKASAIAGFVSANKLPLVTTLTQETSPSIFGNPIKKQILLFAVASESTKFLPIFKEAAKPFKGKLLFVFVERDSEEVGEPVADYFGITGQETTVLAYTGNEDARKFFLDGEVSLEAIKDFAEGFLEDKLTPFYKSEPVPESNDGDVKIVVGKNLDLIVFDETKDVLLEV
;
A
#
# COMPACT_ATOMS: atom_id res chain seq x y z
N MET A 1 24.52 -0.03 -43.90
CA MET A 1 23.16 -0.59 -44.04
C MET A 1 22.92 -1.49 -42.84
N GLY A 2 21.84 -1.25 -42.09
CA GLY A 2 21.44 -2.03 -40.91
C GLY A 2 21.56 -1.28 -39.58
N SER A 3 20.73 -0.25 -39.38
CA SER A 3 20.46 0.34 -38.07
C SER A 3 19.21 -0.38 -37.51
N THR A 4 19.35 -1.12 -36.43
CA THR A 4 18.25 -1.79 -35.73
C THR A 4 17.70 -0.83 -34.68
N THR A 5 16.50 -0.31 -34.97
CA THR A 5 15.69 0.51 -34.08
C THR A 5 15.09 -0.34 -32.96
N MET A 6 15.40 -0.02 -31.70
CA MET A 6 14.66 -0.54 -30.55
C MET A 6 13.34 0.23 -30.43
N SER A 7 12.23 -0.50 -30.40
CA SER A 7 10.89 0.04 -30.16
C SER A 7 10.71 0.43 -28.69
N PRO A 8 10.01 1.54 -28.37
CA PRO A 8 9.75 1.94 -27.00
C PRO A 8 8.70 1.02 -26.35
N PRO A 9 8.69 0.88 -25.01
CA PRO A 9 7.69 0.09 -24.30
C PRO A 9 6.30 0.72 -24.47
N SER A 10 5.31 -0.15 -24.63
CA SER A 10 3.94 0.21 -24.95
C SER A 10 3.22 0.92 -23.80
N PHE A 11 2.29 1.79 -24.20
CA PHE A 11 1.48 2.77 -23.48
C PHE A 11 0.42 2.32 -22.43
N PRO A 12 0.06 1.03 -22.15
CA PRO A 12 -1.18 0.77 -21.41
C PRO A 12 -1.03 0.70 -19.87
N VAL A 13 0.18 0.61 -19.29
CA VAL A 13 0.35 0.28 -17.85
C VAL A 13 -0.05 1.44 -16.92
N VAL A 14 0.25 2.67 -17.30
CA VAL A 14 -0.10 3.88 -16.53
C VAL A 14 -1.60 4.16 -16.61
N LEU A 15 -2.19 4.01 -17.80
CA LEU A 15 -3.60 4.25 -18.04
C LEU A 15 -4.47 3.19 -17.32
N LEU A 16 -3.97 1.95 -17.18
CA LEU A 16 -4.65 0.87 -16.47
C LEU A 16 -4.75 1.11 -14.95
N LEU A 17 -3.71 1.70 -14.33
CA LEU A 17 -3.73 2.09 -12.92
C LEU A 17 -4.71 3.25 -12.62
N LEU A 18 -5.03 4.08 -13.62
CA LEU A 18 -5.95 5.21 -13.47
C LEU A 18 -7.39 4.89 -13.90
N LEU A 19 -7.59 3.99 -14.87
CA LEU A 19 -8.92 3.55 -15.32
C LEU A 19 -9.56 2.48 -14.42
N LEU A 20 -8.80 1.69 -13.65
CA LEU A 20 -9.39 0.64 -12.81
C LEU A 20 -9.98 1.17 -11.49
N ALA A 21 -9.59 2.37 -11.05
CA ALA A 21 -10.18 3.02 -9.88
C ALA A 21 -11.62 3.53 -10.11
N THR A 22 -12.06 3.69 -11.37
CA THR A 22 -13.43 4.13 -11.66
C THR A 22 -14.46 3.00 -11.61
N ILE A 23 -14.05 1.74 -11.78
CA ILE A 23 -14.98 0.59 -11.76
C ILE A 23 -15.39 0.21 -10.32
N ALA A 24 -14.55 0.49 -9.33
CA ALA A 24 -14.87 0.25 -7.92
C ALA A 24 -15.93 1.23 -7.35
N ALA A 25 -16.13 2.39 -7.96
CA ALA A 25 -17.07 3.41 -7.49
C ALA A 25 -18.54 3.17 -7.93
N ALA A 26 -18.81 2.21 -8.82
CA ALA A 26 -20.16 1.91 -9.31
C ALA A 26 -20.87 0.77 -8.56
N ALA A 27 -20.23 0.12 -7.57
CA ALA A 27 -20.78 -1.04 -6.87
C ALA A 27 -21.06 -0.83 -5.38
N GLY A 28 -21.15 0.44 -4.93
CA GLY A 28 -21.24 0.75 -3.51
C GLY A 28 -22.15 1.93 -3.19
N SER A 29 -23.44 1.84 -3.52
CA SER A 29 -24.51 2.52 -2.80
C SER A 29 -25.85 2.17 -3.44
N ASN A 30 -26.67 1.40 -2.71
CA ASN A 30 -28.13 1.44 -2.67
C ASN A 30 -28.57 0.38 -1.66
N MET A 31 -28.55 0.76 -0.37
CA MET A 31 -29.33 0.04 0.64
C MET A 31 -30.70 0.70 0.67
N ASP A 32 -31.58 0.25 -0.22
CA ASP A 32 -32.98 0.65 -0.23
C ASP A 32 -33.85 -0.40 0.50
N GLU A 33 -34.92 0.13 1.07
CA GLU A 33 -35.94 -0.50 1.91
C GLU A 33 -36.73 -1.62 1.17
N GLU A 34 -36.13 -2.80 0.97
CA GLU A 34 -36.88 -4.02 0.55
C GLU A 34 -36.60 -5.26 1.43
N VAL A 35 -35.70 -5.17 2.41
CA VAL A 35 -35.34 -6.32 3.29
C VAL A 35 -36.28 -6.47 4.50
N VAL A 36 -37.18 -5.52 4.71
CA VAL A 36 -38.10 -5.52 5.87
C VAL A 36 -39.40 -6.29 5.64
N ASP A 37 -39.71 -6.70 4.40
CA ASP A 37 -40.96 -7.41 4.08
C ASP A 37 -40.78 -8.94 3.96
N ASP A 38 -39.58 -9.42 3.61
CA ASP A 38 -39.30 -10.86 3.48
C ASP A 38 -39.11 -11.60 4.82
N LEU A 39 -38.79 -10.88 5.90
CA LEU A 39 -38.67 -11.44 7.25
C LEU A 39 -40.02 -11.61 7.96
N GLN A 40 -41.06 -10.90 7.52
CA GLN A 40 -42.42 -11.02 8.09
C GLN A 40 -43.16 -12.24 7.53
N TYR A 41 -42.89 -12.63 6.27
CA TYR A 41 -43.47 -13.80 5.62
C TYR A 41 -43.02 -15.14 6.23
N LEU A 42 -41.78 -15.20 6.75
CA LEU A 42 -41.22 -16.40 7.40
C LEU A 42 -41.69 -16.60 8.84
N ILE A 43 -42.23 -15.54 9.47
CA ILE A 43 -42.78 -15.59 10.84
C ILE A 43 -44.24 -16.04 10.83
N ASP A 44 -45.01 -15.66 9.80
CA ASP A 44 -46.44 -15.96 9.71
C ASP A 44 -46.79 -17.39 9.22
N ASN A 45 -45.81 -18.16 8.69
CA ASN A 45 -46.02 -19.50 8.14
C ASN A 45 -45.27 -20.62 8.89
N SER A 46 -45.08 -20.47 10.21
CA SER A 46 -44.36 -21.43 11.05
C SER A 46 -45.17 -22.65 11.52
N ASP A 47 -46.46 -22.76 11.17
CA ASP A 47 -47.33 -23.85 11.58
C ASP A 47 -47.99 -24.55 10.37
N ASP A 48 -47.28 -25.48 9.74
CA ASP A 48 -47.90 -26.62 9.04
C ASP A 48 -46.88 -27.77 8.87
N ILE A 49 -46.79 -28.58 9.93
CA ILE A 49 -46.12 -29.89 9.94
C ILE A 49 -47.21 -30.98 9.87
N PRO A 50 -46.99 -32.08 9.12
CA PRO A 50 -47.40 -33.39 9.61
C PRO A 50 -46.19 -34.34 9.62
N THR A 51 -45.56 -34.60 10.77
CA THR A 51 -45.83 -35.69 11.74
C THR A 51 -46.02 -37.06 11.08
N ASN A 52 -45.02 -37.91 11.28
CA ASN A 52 -44.99 -39.32 10.91
C ASN A 52 -45.39 -40.17 12.12
N ASP A 53 -46.31 -41.14 11.96
CA ASP A 53 -46.29 -42.54 12.48
C ASP A 53 -47.70 -43.18 12.32
N PRO A 54 -47.91 -44.51 12.48
CA PRO A 54 -47.18 -45.72 12.05
C PRO A 54 -48.17 -46.77 11.45
N ASP A 55 -47.86 -47.45 10.34
CA ASP A 55 -48.57 -48.69 9.99
C ASP A 55 -47.64 -49.67 9.24
N GLY A 56 -47.35 -50.80 9.89
CA GLY A 56 -46.37 -51.79 9.45
C GLY A 56 -46.89 -52.79 8.42
N TRP A 57 -45.95 -53.33 7.63
CA TRP A 57 -46.08 -54.53 6.80
C TRP A 57 -44.69 -55.26 6.76
N PRO A 58 -44.66 -56.56 6.40
CA PRO A 58 -44.01 -57.62 7.18
C PRO A 58 -42.60 -58.02 6.70
N GLU A 59 -41.96 -58.89 7.49
CA GLU A 59 -40.81 -59.70 7.07
C GLU A 59 -41.11 -60.52 5.81
N GLY A 60 -40.13 -60.55 4.90
CA GLY A 60 -40.13 -61.41 3.73
C GLY A 60 -38.79 -61.35 3.00
N ASP A 61 -38.06 -62.46 3.07
CA ASP A 61 -36.84 -62.80 2.34
C ASP A 61 -36.91 -62.44 0.85
N TYR A 62 -35.89 -61.74 0.35
CA TYR A 62 -35.43 -61.90 -1.04
C TYR A 62 -33.92 -61.74 -1.12
N ASP A 63 -33.30 -62.84 -1.54
CA ASP A 63 -31.90 -63.02 -1.90
C ASP A 63 -31.45 -62.15 -3.10
N ASP A 64 -30.14 -61.94 -3.08
CA ASP A 64 -29.18 -61.86 -4.18
C ASP A 64 -29.07 -60.63 -5.11
N ASP A 65 -27.81 -60.19 -5.18
CA ASP A 65 -27.11 -59.57 -6.29
C ASP A 65 -27.61 -58.20 -6.80
N ASP A 66 -26.98 -57.12 -6.33
CA ASP A 66 -25.84 -56.55 -7.06
C ASP A 66 -25.36 -55.22 -6.43
N LEU A 67 -24.06 -54.96 -6.61
CA LEU A 67 -23.34 -53.70 -6.48
C LEU A 67 -22.41 -53.53 -5.26
N LEU A 68 -21.17 -53.92 -5.57
CA LEU A 68 -19.89 -53.70 -4.91
C LEU A 68 -19.73 -52.27 -4.38
N PHE A 69 -19.84 -52.11 -3.06
CA PHE A 69 -19.20 -51.03 -2.32
C PHE A 69 -17.74 -51.43 -2.07
N GLN A 70 -16.80 -50.72 -2.69
CA GLN A 70 -15.41 -50.69 -2.22
C GLN A 70 -15.25 -49.47 -1.32
N ASP A 71 -14.85 -49.76 -0.09
CA ASP A 71 -14.49 -48.82 0.96
C ASP A 71 -13.46 -47.78 0.48
N GLN A 72 -13.76 -46.51 0.70
CA GLN A 72 -12.74 -45.48 0.91
C GLN A 72 -12.92 -44.94 2.32
N ASP A 73 -12.22 -45.59 3.26
CA ASP A 73 -11.85 -44.98 4.52
C ASP A 73 -11.09 -43.68 4.22
N GLN A 74 -11.71 -42.55 4.57
CA GLN A 74 -11.07 -41.24 4.55
C GLN A 74 -10.03 -41.16 5.65
N ASP A 75 -8.75 -41.19 5.25
CA ASP A 75 -7.62 -40.85 6.12
C ASP A 75 -7.52 -39.33 6.26
N LEU A 76 -7.89 -38.82 7.44
CA LEU A 76 -7.68 -37.44 7.88
C LEU A 76 -6.22 -37.28 8.33
N THR A 77 -5.30 -37.12 7.37
CA THR A 77 -3.93 -36.66 7.65
C THR A 77 -3.66 -35.32 6.97
N GLY A 78 -3.10 -34.39 7.74
CA GLY A 78 -2.90 -32.99 7.36
C GLY A 78 -2.08 -32.84 6.08
N HIS A 79 -2.59 -32.05 5.14
CA HIS A 79 -1.90 -31.75 3.90
C HIS A 79 -0.67 -30.89 4.20
N GLN A 80 0.53 -31.50 4.16
CA GLN A 80 1.76 -30.73 4.04
C GLN A 80 1.77 -30.02 2.67
N PRO A 81 2.15 -28.75 2.60
CA PRO A 81 2.20 -28.03 1.33
C PRO A 81 3.26 -28.65 0.42
N GLU A 82 2.92 -28.79 -0.87
CA GLU A 82 3.82 -29.34 -1.87
C GLU A 82 5.00 -28.37 -2.06
N ILE A 83 6.22 -28.89 -1.92
CA ILE A 83 7.44 -28.15 -2.23
C ILE A 83 7.82 -28.55 -3.65
N ASP A 84 7.82 -27.59 -4.57
CA ASP A 84 8.25 -27.81 -5.95
C ASP A 84 9.75 -28.19 -5.99
N GLU A 85 10.22 -28.78 -7.09
CA GLU A 85 11.58 -29.26 -7.34
C GLU A 85 12.68 -28.19 -7.16
N THR A 86 12.27 -26.94 -6.93
CA THR A 86 13.10 -25.73 -6.81
C THR A 86 13.22 -25.16 -5.40
N HIS A 87 12.78 -25.89 -4.36
CA HIS A 87 12.71 -25.43 -2.95
C HIS A 87 11.73 -24.26 -2.71
N VAL A 88 10.82 -24.00 -3.65
CA VAL A 88 9.75 -23.01 -3.51
C VAL A 88 8.46 -23.73 -3.14
N VAL A 89 7.82 -23.29 -2.07
CA VAL A 89 6.56 -23.89 -1.58
C VAL A 89 5.39 -23.44 -2.44
N VAL A 90 4.54 -24.37 -2.88
CA VAL A 90 3.31 -24.05 -3.61
C VAL A 90 2.19 -23.83 -2.61
N LEU A 91 1.63 -22.62 -2.61
CA LEU A 91 0.51 -22.27 -1.75
C LEU A 91 -0.76 -22.07 -2.55
N ALA A 92 -1.86 -22.56 -1.98
CA ALA A 92 -3.23 -22.46 -2.45
C ALA A 92 -4.11 -21.99 -1.28
N ALA A 93 -5.33 -21.50 -1.54
CA ALA A 93 -6.21 -21.01 -0.48
C ALA A 93 -6.39 -22.02 0.67
N ALA A 94 -6.42 -23.32 0.36
CA ALA A 94 -6.58 -24.40 1.34
C ALA A 94 -5.42 -24.53 2.35
N ASN A 95 -4.18 -24.22 1.95
CA ASN A 95 -2.98 -24.42 2.79
C ASN A 95 -2.31 -23.11 3.23
N PHE A 96 -2.71 -21.97 2.64
CA PHE A 96 -2.06 -20.68 2.82
C PHE A 96 -2.05 -20.23 4.30
N SER A 97 -3.23 -20.22 4.94
CA SER A 97 -3.36 -19.72 6.32
C SER A 97 -2.61 -20.60 7.33
N SER A 98 -2.71 -21.93 7.19
CA SER A 98 -1.98 -22.87 8.04
C SER A 98 -0.47 -22.77 7.86
N PHE A 99 -0.01 -22.54 6.62
CA PHE A 99 1.41 -22.40 6.33
C PHE A 99 1.99 -21.14 6.97
N LEU A 100 1.32 -19.98 6.79
CA LEU A 100 1.71 -18.73 7.43
C LEU A 100 1.67 -18.80 8.97
N ALA A 101 0.77 -19.58 9.55
CA ALA A 101 0.74 -19.79 11.00
C ALA A 101 1.90 -20.67 11.50
N SER A 102 2.42 -21.57 10.65
CA SER A 102 3.50 -22.50 11.00
C SER A 102 4.91 -21.95 10.76
N SER A 103 5.04 -20.91 9.92
CA SER A 103 6.31 -20.32 9.49
C SER A 103 6.33 -18.83 9.81
N HIS A 104 7.32 -18.40 10.60
CA HIS A 104 7.43 -17.01 11.04
C HIS A 104 7.76 -16.04 9.90
N HIS A 105 8.51 -16.48 8.90
CA HIS A 105 8.97 -15.65 7.80
C HIS A 105 8.65 -16.34 6.47
N VAL A 106 7.73 -15.78 5.70
CA VAL A 106 7.34 -16.37 4.41
C VAL A 106 7.33 -15.29 3.34
N MET A 107 8.18 -15.41 2.33
CA MET A 107 8.03 -14.59 1.12
C MET A 107 7.15 -15.33 0.12
N VAL A 108 6.13 -14.68 -0.41
CA VAL A 108 5.18 -15.23 -1.36
C VAL A 108 5.23 -14.41 -2.66
N GLU A 109 5.50 -15.08 -3.78
CA GLU A 109 5.32 -14.55 -5.12
C GLU A 109 3.89 -14.87 -5.62
N PHE A 110 3.09 -13.83 -5.88
CA PHE A 110 1.84 -13.95 -6.64
C PHE A 110 2.15 -13.77 -8.13
N TYR A 111 1.92 -14.82 -8.92
CA TYR A 111 2.28 -14.87 -10.33
C TYR A 111 1.13 -15.29 -11.23
N ALA A 112 1.33 -15.15 -12.54
CA ALA A 112 0.49 -15.75 -13.57
C ALA A 112 1.35 -16.54 -14.56
N PRO A 113 0.94 -17.74 -15.02
CA PRO A 113 1.77 -18.61 -15.86
C PRO A 113 2.21 -17.97 -17.19
N TRP A 114 1.40 -17.05 -17.72
CA TRP A 114 1.62 -16.37 -18.99
C TRP A 114 2.38 -15.04 -18.83
N CYS A 115 2.72 -14.61 -17.61
CA CYS A 115 3.41 -13.34 -17.38
C CYS A 115 4.92 -13.50 -17.62
N GLY A 116 5.45 -12.81 -18.63
CA GLY A 116 6.87 -12.84 -18.97
C GLY A 116 7.79 -12.44 -17.80
N HIS A 117 7.42 -11.41 -17.02
CA HIS A 117 8.20 -10.99 -15.86
C HIS A 117 8.24 -12.02 -14.71
N CYS A 118 7.19 -12.84 -14.58
CA CYS A 118 7.19 -13.94 -13.60
C CYS A 118 8.11 -15.08 -14.08
N GLN A 119 8.05 -15.40 -15.38
CA GLN A 119 8.92 -16.41 -15.99
C GLN A 119 10.41 -16.02 -15.89
N GLU A 120 10.73 -14.73 -16.05
CA GLU A 120 12.08 -14.20 -15.85
C GLU A 120 12.56 -14.27 -14.40
N LEU A 121 11.68 -14.01 -13.43
CA LEU A 121 11.99 -14.05 -11.99
C LEU A 121 12.13 -15.47 -11.44
N ALA A 122 11.34 -16.43 -11.92
CA ALA A 122 11.29 -17.81 -11.43
C ALA A 122 12.67 -18.45 -11.15
N PRO A 123 13.67 -18.41 -12.05
CA PRO A 123 14.99 -19.00 -11.77
C PRO A 123 15.74 -18.29 -10.63
N ASP A 124 15.69 -16.95 -10.57
CA ASP A 124 16.32 -16.17 -9.51
C ASP A 124 15.64 -16.40 -8.15
N TYR A 125 14.30 -16.49 -8.16
CA TYR A 125 13.50 -16.75 -6.96
C TYR A 125 13.76 -18.14 -6.38
N ALA A 126 13.82 -19.16 -7.23
CA ALA A 126 14.22 -20.52 -6.87
C ALA A 126 15.65 -20.57 -6.30
N ALA A 127 16.60 -19.88 -6.93
CA ALA A 127 17.97 -19.84 -6.46
C ALA A 127 18.10 -19.11 -5.10
N ALA A 128 17.29 -18.07 -4.87
CA ALA A 128 17.20 -17.41 -3.57
C ALA A 128 16.62 -18.35 -2.51
N ALA A 129 15.55 -19.09 -2.84
CA ALA A 129 14.91 -20.05 -1.95
C ALA A 129 15.89 -21.14 -1.49
N ALA A 130 16.61 -21.74 -2.44
CA ALA A 130 17.64 -22.74 -2.15
C ALA A 130 18.77 -22.17 -1.29
N HIS A 131 19.24 -20.95 -1.59
CA HIS A 131 20.28 -20.29 -0.80
C HIS A 131 19.83 -20.04 0.64
N LEU A 132 18.64 -19.47 0.83
CA LEU A 132 18.11 -19.13 2.14
C LEU A 132 17.79 -20.37 2.97
N ALA A 133 17.23 -21.41 2.36
CA ALA A 133 16.98 -22.69 3.01
C ALA A 133 18.28 -23.30 3.57
N ALA A 134 19.39 -23.23 2.81
CA ALA A 134 20.68 -23.77 3.23
C ALA A 134 21.38 -22.96 4.34
N HIS A 135 21.09 -21.66 4.47
CA HIS A 135 21.79 -20.77 5.41
C HIS A 135 20.95 -20.37 6.63
N HIS A 136 19.62 -20.53 6.60
CA HIS A 136 18.69 -20.05 7.64
C HIS A 136 17.75 -21.15 8.18
N HIS A 137 18.26 -22.38 8.36
CA HIS A 137 17.48 -23.53 8.85
C HIS A 137 16.71 -23.30 10.17
N GLN A 138 17.11 -22.33 10.99
CA GLN A 138 16.48 -22.02 12.28
C GLN A 138 15.52 -20.82 12.23
N ALA A 139 15.46 -20.08 11.12
CA ALA A 139 14.68 -18.84 11.02
C ALA A 139 13.20 -19.07 10.67
N HIS A 140 12.77 -20.33 10.50
CA HIS A 140 11.44 -20.67 9.97
C HIS A 140 11.09 -19.84 8.72
N LEU A 141 12.08 -19.72 7.82
CA LEU A 141 12.02 -18.94 6.59
C LEU A 141 11.67 -19.85 5.41
N ALA A 142 10.66 -19.45 4.63
CA ALA A 142 10.32 -20.09 3.37
C ALA A 142 10.07 -19.06 2.26
N LEU A 143 10.37 -19.46 1.03
CA LEU A 143 9.90 -18.78 -0.18
C LEU A 143 8.80 -19.64 -0.79
N ALA A 144 7.73 -19.00 -1.23
CA ALA A 144 6.53 -19.63 -1.71
C ALA A 144 6.00 -18.92 -2.95
N LYS A 145 5.13 -19.59 -3.70
CA LYS A 145 4.45 -19.03 -4.85
C LYS A 145 2.96 -19.37 -4.83
N VAL A 146 2.15 -18.47 -5.36
CA VAL A 146 0.70 -18.60 -5.54
C VAL A 146 0.37 -18.26 -6.98
N ASP A 147 -0.32 -19.16 -7.68
CA ASP A 147 -0.89 -18.86 -8.97
C ASP A 147 -2.16 -18.03 -8.78
N ALA A 148 -2.05 -16.73 -9.00
CA ALA A 148 -3.16 -15.80 -8.80
C ALA A 148 -4.24 -15.90 -9.89
N THR A 149 -4.00 -16.67 -10.95
CA THR A 149 -5.02 -16.96 -11.99
C THR A 149 -5.97 -18.07 -11.57
N GLU A 150 -5.52 -18.96 -10.68
CA GLU A 150 -6.34 -20.01 -10.07
C GLU A 150 -6.88 -19.57 -8.70
N GLU A 151 -6.06 -18.88 -7.91
CA GLU A 151 -6.36 -18.45 -6.54
C GLU A 151 -6.84 -16.98 -6.48
N THR A 152 -7.88 -16.66 -7.24
CA THR A 152 -8.35 -15.27 -7.45
C THR A 152 -8.80 -14.58 -6.16
N ASP A 153 -9.50 -15.29 -5.28
CA ASP A 153 -9.99 -14.74 -4.00
C ASP A 153 -8.81 -14.40 -3.07
N LEU A 154 -7.77 -15.22 -3.09
CA LEU A 154 -6.56 -14.99 -2.30
C LEU A 154 -5.78 -13.79 -2.85
N ALA A 155 -5.66 -13.68 -4.17
CA ALA A 155 -5.05 -12.53 -4.84
C ALA A 155 -5.81 -11.24 -4.51
N GLN A 156 -7.15 -11.25 -4.57
CA GLN A 156 -7.99 -10.11 -4.22
C GLN A 156 -7.86 -9.72 -2.74
N LYS A 157 -7.85 -10.71 -1.83
CA LYS A 157 -7.68 -10.49 -0.39
C LYS A 157 -6.40 -9.72 -0.04
N TYR A 158 -5.33 -9.95 -0.78
CA TYR A 158 -4.03 -9.30 -0.59
C TYR A 158 -3.77 -8.15 -1.57
N ASP A 159 -4.82 -7.66 -2.25
CA ASP A 159 -4.77 -6.53 -3.16
C ASP A 159 -3.72 -6.70 -4.27
N VAL A 160 -3.64 -7.89 -4.86
CA VAL A 160 -2.73 -8.18 -5.97
C VAL A 160 -3.29 -7.60 -7.27
N GLN A 161 -2.76 -6.45 -7.67
CA GLN A 161 -3.22 -5.70 -8.84
C GLN A 161 -2.39 -5.93 -10.11
N GLY A 162 -1.31 -6.73 -10.03
CA GLY A 162 -0.41 -7.00 -11.14
C GLY A 162 0.61 -8.09 -10.82
N PHE A 163 1.37 -8.52 -11.82
CA PHE A 163 2.28 -9.66 -11.69
C PHE A 163 3.72 -9.33 -12.15
N PRO A 164 4.75 -9.88 -11.47
CA PRO A 164 4.67 -10.52 -10.15
C PRO A 164 4.47 -9.46 -9.05
N THR A 165 3.64 -9.80 -8.05
CA THR A 165 3.57 -9.07 -6.77
C THR A 165 4.18 -9.96 -5.70
N ILE A 166 5.16 -9.44 -4.97
CA ILE A 166 5.91 -10.20 -3.96
C ILE A 166 5.61 -9.62 -2.59
N LEU A 167 5.11 -10.46 -1.69
CA LEU A 167 4.80 -10.09 -0.30
C LEU A 167 5.66 -10.89 0.66
N PHE A 168 6.26 -10.25 1.65
CA PHE A 168 6.95 -10.88 2.75
C PHE A 168 6.11 -10.82 4.02
N PHE A 169 5.71 -11.99 4.51
CA PHE A 169 4.95 -12.17 5.72
C PHE A 169 5.89 -12.38 6.90
N ILE A 170 5.74 -11.54 7.91
CA ILE A 170 6.38 -11.71 9.22
C ILE A 170 5.26 -11.92 10.23
N ASP A 171 5.20 -13.10 10.85
CA ASP A 171 4.12 -13.51 11.75
C ASP A 171 2.72 -13.28 11.13
N GLY A 172 2.59 -13.58 9.83
CA GLY A 172 1.34 -13.42 9.08
C GLY A 172 1.01 -11.99 8.62
N VAL A 173 1.82 -10.99 8.95
CA VAL A 173 1.61 -9.60 8.49
C VAL A 173 2.33 -9.37 7.15
N PRO A 174 1.60 -9.08 6.04
CA PRO A 174 2.20 -8.90 4.72
C PRO A 174 2.96 -7.56 4.60
N ARG A 175 4.07 -7.59 3.86
CA ARG A 175 4.87 -6.41 3.50
C ARG A 175 5.28 -6.49 2.04
N GLY A 176 5.08 -5.43 1.27
CA GLY A 176 5.47 -5.42 -0.14
C GLY A 176 6.98 -5.45 -0.34
N TYR A 177 7.44 -6.26 -1.29
CA TYR A 177 8.82 -6.24 -1.78
C TYR A 177 8.88 -5.51 -3.13
N ASN A 178 9.57 -4.37 -3.15
CA ASN A 178 9.77 -3.52 -4.33
C ASN A 178 11.24 -3.47 -4.77
N GLY A 179 12.06 -4.41 -4.31
CA GLY A 179 13.48 -4.48 -4.66
C GLY A 179 13.73 -5.09 -6.04
N ALA A 180 15.01 -5.19 -6.41
CA ALA A 180 15.41 -5.80 -7.68
C ALA A 180 15.07 -7.30 -7.70
N ARG A 181 14.59 -7.78 -8.85
CA ARG A 181 14.11 -9.16 -9.05
C ARG A 181 15.25 -10.15 -9.32
N THR A 182 16.35 -10.05 -8.56
CA THR A 182 17.51 -10.93 -8.67
C THR A 182 17.72 -11.71 -7.38
N LYS A 183 18.36 -12.88 -7.48
CA LYS A 183 18.70 -13.70 -6.31
C LYS A 183 19.39 -12.89 -5.21
N GLU A 184 20.47 -12.17 -5.55
CA GLU A 184 21.29 -11.44 -4.57
C GLU A 184 20.45 -10.38 -3.84
N ALA A 185 19.63 -9.62 -4.57
CA ALA A 185 18.80 -8.58 -3.99
C ALA A 185 17.71 -9.14 -3.06
N ILE A 186 17.12 -10.29 -3.40
CA ILE A 186 16.13 -10.97 -2.55
C ILE A 186 16.80 -11.48 -1.26
N VAL A 187 17.95 -12.16 -1.40
CA VAL A 187 18.70 -12.72 -0.27
C VAL A 187 19.15 -11.61 0.68
N ASP A 188 19.75 -10.54 0.16
CA ASP A 188 20.25 -9.43 0.98
C ASP A 188 19.10 -8.71 1.70
N TRP A 189 17.96 -8.53 1.02
CA TRP A 189 16.79 -7.91 1.61
C TRP A 189 16.18 -8.78 2.72
N ILE A 190 16.02 -10.08 2.50
CA ILE A 190 15.51 -11.00 3.53
C ILE A 190 16.47 -11.06 4.71
N ASN A 191 17.78 -11.16 4.48
CA ASN A 191 18.78 -11.14 5.55
C ASN A 191 18.72 -9.86 6.38
N LYS A 192 18.51 -8.72 5.73
CA LYS A 192 18.30 -7.44 6.41
C LYS A 192 17.03 -7.44 7.27
N LYS A 193 15.96 -8.09 6.82
CA LYS A 193 14.68 -8.19 7.56
C LYS A 193 14.68 -9.27 8.66
N LEU A 194 15.47 -10.33 8.49
CA LEU A 194 15.73 -11.35 9.51
C LEU A 194 16.71 -10.88 10.59
N GLY A 195 17.50 -9.84 10.30
CA GLY A 195 18.33 -9.16 11.28
C GLY A 195 17.52 -8.68 12.49
N PRO A 196 18.18 -8.34 13.60
CA PRO A 196 17.45 -7.87 14.77
C PRO A 196 16.64 -6.62 14.40
N ALA A 197 15.37 -6.61 14.82
CA ALA A 197 14.42 -5.52 14.54
C ALA A 197 14.99 -4.14 14.93
N VAL A 198 15.91 -4.12 15.90
CA VAL A 198 16.76 -2.98 16.22
C VAL A 198 18.21 -3.45 16.30
N GLN A 199 19.10 -2.80 15.59
CA GLN A 199 20.53 -3.13 15.61
C GLN A 199 21.26 -2.37 16.73
N ASN A 200 22.12 -3.08 17.46
CA ASN A 200 22.95 -2.48 18.50
C ASN A 200 24.16 -1.79 17.88
N VAL A 201 24.35 -0.51 18.17
CA VAL A 201 25.51 0.28 17.72
C VAL A 201 26.34 0.60 18.94
N THR A 202 27.49 -0.06 19.06
CA THR A 202 28.34 0.05 20.27
C THR A 202 29.67 0.71 19.99
N SER A 203 30.09 0.81 18.73
CA SER A 203 31.33 1.45 18.30
C SER A 203 31.10 2.70 17.46
N VAL A 204 32.09 3.59 17.47
CA VAL A 204 32.12 4.82 16.66
C VAL A 204 32.22 4.49 15.17
N ASP A 205 32.90 3.40 14.80
CA ASP A 205 33.08 3.00 13.40
C ASP A 205 31.76 2.49 12.78
N GLU A 206 30.98 1.72 13.54
CA GLU A 206 29.61 1.32 13.14
C GLU A 206 28.73 2.56 12.95
N ALA A 207 28.78 3.49 13.91
CA ALA A 207 28.03 4.74 13.86
C ALA A 207 28.37 5.59 12.63
N GLN A 208 29.65 5.71 12.28
CA GLN A 208 30.10 6.42 11.09
C GLN A 208 29.64 5.72 9.80
N SER A 209 29.65 4.39 9.78
CA SER A 209 29.14 3.61 8.64
C SER A 209 27.66 3.87 8.41
N ILE A 210 26.85 3.94 9.48
CA ILE A 210 25.43 4.30 9.39
C ILE A 210 25.25 5.73 8.87
N LEU A 211 25.99 6.70 9.41
CA LEU A 211 25.90 8.12 9.01
C LEU A 211 26.29 8.36 7.55
N THR A 212 27.12 7.48 6.97
CA THR A 212 27.59 7.62 5.58
C THR A 212 26.84 6.73 4.59
N GLY A 213 26.35 5.57 5.06
CA GLY A 213 25.68 4.56 4.24
C GLY A 213 24.16 4.70 4.19
N ASP A 214 23.50 4.92 5.33
CA ASP A 214 22.03 4.97 5.39
C ASP A 214 21.52 6.37 5.05
N ASP A 215 20.64 6.47 4.06
CA ASP A 215 20.01 7.75 3.70
C ASP A 215 19.03 8.24 4.79
N LYS A 216 18.40 7.28 5.50
CA LYS A 216 17.45 7.49 6.59
C LYS A 216 17.58 6.39 7.64
N ALA A 217 17.66 6.77 8.91
CA ALA A 217 17.80 5.82 10.02
C ALA A 217 17.27 6.40 11.34
N VAL A 218 16.75 5.54 12.21
CA VAL A 218 16.40 5.92 13.59
C VAL A 218 17.47 5.42 14.53
N LEU A 219 17.96 6.29 15.42
CA LEU A 219 18.80 5.88 16.55
C LEU A 219 18.12 6.24 17.86
N ALA A 220 18.01 5.26 18.77
CA ALA A 220 17.63 5.49 20.15
C ALA A 220 18.84 5.41 21.09
N PHE A 221 19.00 6.40 21.95
CA PHE A 221 19.94 6.39 23.07
C PHE A 221 19.24 5.93 24.34
N LEU A 222 19.58 4.72 24.81
CA LEU A 222 18.93 4.02 25.90
C LEU A 222 19.90 3.75 27.06
N ASP A 223 19.36 3.45 28.25
CA ASP A 223 20.16 2.99 29.38
C ASP A 223 20.66 1.55 29.21
N THR A 224 19.81 0.70 28.64
CA THR A 224 20.09 -0.71 28.35
C THR A 224 19.65 -1.04 26.94
N LEU A 225 20.41 -1.90 26.25
CA LEU A 225 20.10 -2.40 24.90
C LEU A 225 19.12 -3.57 24.91
N SER A 226 18.36 -3.72 25.99
CA SER A 226 17.38 -4.78 26.24
C SER A 226 16.34 -4.30 27.25
N GLY A 227 15.20 -4.99 27.31
CA GLY A 227 14.06 -4.67 28.18
C GLY A 227 13.08 -3.70 27.51
N ALA A 228 12.16 -3.15 28.30
CA ALA A 228 10.95 -2.49 27.80
C ALA A 228 11.20 -1.41 26.74
N HIS A 229 12.20 -0.53 26.89
CA HIS A 229 12.51 0.47 25.86
C HIS A 229 13.08 -0.14 24.57
N SER A 230 13.88 -1.21 24.67
CA SER A 230 14.35 -1.92 23.48
C SER A 230 13.20 -2.63 22.77
N ASP A 231 12.29 -3.24 23.54
CA ASP A 231 11.12 -3.95 23.03
C ASP A 231 10.13 -3.00 22.34
N GLU A 232 9.87 -1.82 22.92
CA GLU A 232 9.02 -0.77 22.31
C GLU A 232 9.63 -0.24 21.00
N LEU A 233 10.95 -0.08 20.94
CA LEU A 233 11.64 0.34 19.72
C LEU A 233 11.61 -0.74 18.64
N ALA A 234 11.75 -2.01 19.02
CA ALA A 234 11.59 -3.15 18.12
C ALA A 234 10.15 -3.28 17.61
N ALA A 235 9.15 -2.98 18.44
CA ALA A 235 7.77 -2.90 18.01
C ALA A 235 7.56 -1.71 17.04
N ALA A 236 8.19 -0.56 17.28
CA ALA A 236 8.15 0.58 16.35
C ALA A 236 8.73 0.24 14.97
N SER A 237 9.88 -0.46 14.91
CA SER A 237 10.51 -0.85 13.66
C SER A 237 9.72 -1.90 12.87
N ARG A 238 8.87 -2.68 13.56
CA ARG A 238 7.89 -3.55 12.89
C ARG A 238 6.75 -2.76 12.28
N LEU A 239 6.28 -1.69 12.93
CA LEU A 239 5.21 -0.83 12.41
C LEU A 239 5.69 0.07 11.27
N GLU A 240 6.96 0.47 11.30
CA GLU A 240 7.57 1.35 10.30
C GLU A 240 8.85 0.74 9.76
N ASP A 241 8.72 -0.08 8.73
CA ASP A 241 9.79 -0.96 8.28
C ASP A 241 10.51 -0.47 7.03
N SER A 242 10.18 0.73 6.56
CA SER A 242 10.81 1.36 5.40
C SER A 242 12.20 1.91 5.72
N ILE A 243 12.56 2.03 7.01
CA ILE A 243 13.87 2.51 7.45
C ILE A 243 14.47 1.62 8.54
N ASN A 244 15.78 1.73 8.74
CA ASN A 244 16.49 0.98 9.76
C ASN A 244 16.36 1.62 11.15
N PHE A 245 16.24 0.77 12.17
CA PHE A 245 16.21 1.18 13.57
C PHE A 245 17.46 0.66 14.29
N TYR A 246 18.09 1.56 15.03
CA TYR A 246 19.31 1.34 15.77
C TYR A 246 19.12 1.76 17.23
N GLN A 247 19.87 1.15 18.13
CA GLN A 247 19.94 1.55 19.52
C GLN A 247 21.38 1.56 20.03
N THR A 248 21.67 2.48 20.94
CA THR A 248 22.96 2.58 21.60
C THR A 248 22.78 2.94 23.06
N SER A 249 23.72 2.47 23.89
CA SER A 249 23.91 2.92 25.28
C SER A 249 25.24 3.64 25.44
N THR A 250 26.00 3.78 24.36
CA THR A 250 27.34 4.38 24.33
C THR A 250 27.23 5.88 24.10
N PRO A 251 27.65 6.73 25.05
CA PRO A 251 27.54 8.18 24.90
C PRO A 251 28.30 8.75 23.70
N ASP A 252 29.45 8.16 23.35
CA ASP A 252 30.24 8.64 22.20
C ASP A 252 29.59 8.33 20.85
N VAL A 253 28.84 7.22 20.75
CA VAL A 253 27.97 6.95 19.61
C VAL A 253 26.85 7.99 19.56
N ALA A 254 26.14 8.21 20.68
CA ALA A 254 25.04 9.17 20.75
C ALA A 254 25.46 10.60 20.31
N LYS A 255 26.67 11.04 20.70
CA LYS A 255 27.24 12.33 20.28
C LYS A 255 27.38 12.47 18.76
N LEU A 256 27.73 11.40 18.04
CA LEU A 256 27.84 11.46 16.58
C LEU A 256 26.49 11.75 15.91
N PHE A 257 25.40 11.37 16.57
CA PHE A 257 24.03 11.68 16.15
C PHE A 257 23.47 12.93 16.86
N HIS A 258 24.36 13.79 17.39
CA HIS A 258 24.05 15.04 18.06
C HIS A 258 23.13 14.92 19.29
N ILE A 259 23.03 13.73 19.88
CA ILE A 259 22.40 13.55 21.19
C ILE A 259 23.45 13.88 22.25
N ASP A 260 23.13 14.78 23.17
CA ASP A 260 24.02 15.07 24.32
C ASP A 260 24.23 13.78 25.13
N ALA A 261 25.48 13.50 25.51
CA ALA A 261 25.81 12.38 26.37
C ALA A 261 25.08 12.41 27.72
N ALA A 262 24.74 13.61 28.20
CA ALA A 262 23.95 13.86 29.39
C ALA A 262 22.44 14.02 29.11
N ALA A 263 21.98 13.80 27.88
CA ALA A 263 20.58 13.88 27.53
C ALA A 263 19.75 12.89 28.37
N LYS A 264 18.51 13.27 28.67
CA LYS A 264 17.55 12.39 29.31
C LYS A 264 17.31 11.18 28.42
N ARG A 265 17.40 9.99 29.00
CA ARG A 265 17.11 8.71 28.34
C ARG A 265 15.70 8.24 28.73
N PRO A 266 14.99 7.55 27.83
CA PRO A 266 15.37 7.29 26.45
C PRO A 266 15.29 8.55 25.57
N SER A 267 16.15 8.63 24.55
CA SER A 267 16.13 9.70 23.54
C SER A 267 16.14 9.09 22.15
N VAL A 268 15.39 9.65 21.19
CA VAL A 268 15.30 9.11 19.83
C VAL A 268 15.58 10.23 18.83
N VAL A 269 16.33 9.90 17.78
CA VAL A 269 16.61 10.81 16.66
C VAL A 269 16.39 10.08 15.34
N LEU A 270 15.78 10.79 14.39
CA LEU A 270 15.70 10.38 12.99
C LEU A 270 16.79 11.11 12.20
N LEU A 271 17.71 10.33 11.63
CA LEU A 271 18.71 10.75 10.66
C LEU A 271 18.09 10.86 9.28
N LYS A 272 18.44 11.95 8.58
CA LYS A 272 18.20 12.16 7.15
C LYS A 272 19.47 12.71 6.53
N LYS A 273 19.83 12.27 5.34
CA LYS A 273 21.01 12.80 4.62
C LYS A 273 20.83 14.22 4.06
N GLU A 274 19.59 14.70 4.03
CA GLU A 274 19.18 16.01 3.48
C GLU A 274 19.45 17.19 4.43
N GLU A 275 19.07 18.42 4.05
CA GLU A 275 19.35 19.65 4.81
C GLU A 275 18.85 19.62 6.26
N GLU A 276 17.73 18.95 6.53
CA GLU A 276 17.24 18.68 7.89
C GLU A 276 17.87 17.40 8.47
N LYS A 277 19.19 17.44 8.69
CA LYS A 277 20.00 16.24 8.93
C LYS A 277 19.53 15.34 10.08
N LEU A 278 18.96 15.93 11.13
CA LEU A 278 18.52 15.22 12.32
C LEU A 278 17.23 15.82 12.87
N THR A 279 16.24 14.98 13.15
CA THR A 279 14.99 15.36 13.83
C THR A 279 14.90 14.62 15.15
N PHE A 280 14.82 15.35 16.26
CA PHE A 280 14.70 14.76 17.60
C PHE A 280 13.23 14.46 17.92
N TYR A 281 13.02 13.35 18.62
CA TYR A 281 11.72 12.95 19.13
C TYR A 281 11.56 13.35 20.59
N ASP A 282 10.45 14.00 20.93
CA ASP A 282 10.10 14.48 22.27
C ASP A 282 8.78 13.90 22.81
N GLY A 283 8.18 12.95 22.08
CA GLY A 283 6.93 12.30 22.47
C GLY A 283 7.09 11.13 23.45
N GLU A 284 5.98 10.43 23.68
CA GLU A 284 5.97 9.23 24.53
C GLU A 284 6.77 8.08 23.93
N PHE A 285 7.62 7.42 24.73
CA PHE A 285 8.39 6.27 24.26
C PHE A 285 7.51 5.02 24.13
N LYS A 286 6.66 4.99 23.09
CA LYS A 286 5.75 3.90 22.71
C LYS A 286 5.87 3.62 21.21
N ALA A 287 5.72 2.36 20.83
CA ALA A 287 5.88 1.87 19.47
C ALA A 287 5.08 2.69 18.44
N SER A 288 3.79 2.90 18.68
CA SER A 288 2.90 3.65 17.78
C SER A 288 3.30 5.12 17.65
N ALA A 289 3.72 5.75 18.73
CA ALA A 289 4.10 7.15 18.75
C ALA A 289 5.45 7.39 18.06
N ILE A 290 6.41 6.47 18.24
CA ILE A 290 7.70 6.48 17.54
C ILE A 290 7.48 6.20 16.04
N ALA A 291 6.70 5.19 15.67
CA ALA A 291 6.40 4.86 14.27
C ALA A 291 5.67 6.02 13.56
N GLY A 292 4.72 6.67 14.25
CA GLY A 292 4.03 7.86 13.76
C GLY A 292 4.99 9.05 13.55
N PHE A 293 5.89 9.29 14.52
CA PHE A 293 6.95 10.31 14.38
C PHE A 293 7.84 10.04 13.17
N VAL A 294 8.29 8.80 12.99
CA VAL A 294 9.11 8.41 11.85
C VAL A 294 8.35 8.63 10.56
N SER A 295 7.12 8.15 10.45
CA SER A 295 6.28 8.30 9.25
C SER A 295 6.06 9.77 8.87
N ALA A 296 5.88 10.64 9.87
CA ALA A 296 5.68 12.07 9.69
C ALA A 296 6.96 12.83 9.29
N ASN A 297 8.15 12.28 9.56
CA ASN A 297 9.43 12.96 9.38
C ASN A 297 10.39 12.28 8.40
N LYS A 298 10.12 11.03 7.97
CA LYS A 298 10.97 10.25 7.05
C LYS A 298 11.01 10.79 5.64
N LEU A 299 10.00 11.56 5.23
CA LEU A 299 10.00 12.24 3.94
C LEU A 299 10.60 13.65 4.09
N PRO A 300 11.27 14.17 3.04
CA PRO A 300 11.59 15.58 2.97
C PRO A 300 10.34 16.43 3.16
N LEU A 301 10.54 17.68 3.56
CA LEU A 301 9.44 18.64 3.68
C LEU A 301 8.62 18.76 2.38
N VAL A 302 9.28 18.63 1.23
CA VAL A 302 8.66 18.48 -0.09
C VAL A 302 9.30 17.30 -0.80
N THR A 303 8.50 16.30 -1.17
CA THR A 303 8.98 15.09 -1.87
C THR A 303 8.70 15.19 -3.35
N THR A 304 9.72 15.06 -4.21
CA THR A 304 9.49 14.94 -5.64
C THR A 304 8.92 13.56 -5.95
N LEU A 305 7.81 13.51 -6.69
CA LEU A 305 7.21 12.27 -7.15
C LEU A 305 8.06 11.70 -8.29
N THR A 306 8.53 10.48 -8.10
CA THR A 306 9.23 9.64 -9.08
C THR A 306 8.75 8.20 -8.92
N GLN A 307 9.16 7.30 -9.80
CA GLN A 307 8.87 5.87 -9.63
C GLN A 307 9.40 5.32 -8.28
N GLU A 308 10.55 5.81 -7.83
CA GLU A 308 11.19 5.37 -6.58
C GLU A 308 10.51 5.95 -5.33
N THR A 309 10.05 7.20 -5.37
CA THR A 309 9.45 7.86 -4.19
C THR A 309 7.94 7.61 -4.07
N SER A 310 7.28 7.25 -5.18
CA SER A 310 5.83 6.99 -5.24
C SER A 310 5.33 6.03 -4.15
N PRO A 311 5.93 4.84 -3.93
CA PRO A 311 5.49 3.94 -2.86
C PRO A 311 5.55 4.58 -1.45
N SER A 312 6.55 5.42 -1.20
CA SER A 312 6.72 6.09 0.08
C SER A 312 5.73 7.24 0.29
N ILE A 313 5.27 7.88 -0.78
CA ILE A 313 4.26 8.94 -0.76
C ILE A 313 2.89 8.33 -0.50
N PHE A 314 2.47 7.34 -1.30
CA PHE A 314 1.12 6.76 -1.22
C PHE A 314 0.96 5.79 -0.05
N GLY A 315 2.05 5.12 0.35
CA GLY A 315 2.08 4.28 1.56
C GLY A 315 2.18 5.07 2.86
N ASN A 316 2.30 6.40 2.81
CA ASN A 316 2.37 7.21 4.02
C ASN A 316 1.03 7.20 4.78
N PRO A 317 1.03 7.20 6.13
CA PRO A 317 -0.20 7.33 6.91
C PRO A 317 -0.86 8.70 6.77
N ILE A 318 -0.11 9.77 6.44
CA ILE A 318 -0.68 11.09 6.16
C ILE A 318 -1.29 11.07 4.76
N LYS A 319 -2.62 10.96 4.67
CA LYS A 319 -3.34 10.82 3.39
C LYS A 319 -3.60 12.13 2.66
N LYS A 320 -3.71 13.24 3.40
CA LYS A 320 -3.92 14.58 2.83
C LYS A 320 -2.63 15.12 2.20
N GLN A 321 -2.66 15.36 0.89
CA GLN A 321 -1.53 15.78 0.08
C GLN A 321 -1.79 17.14 -0.58
N ILE A 322 -0.75 17.98 -0.64
CA ILE A 322 -0.69 19.17 -1.50
C ILE A 322 0.34 18.87 -2.60
N LEU A 323 -0.06 18.94 -3.86
CA LEU A 323 0.74 18.65 -5.03
C LEU A 323 1.03 19.96 -5.79
N LEU A 324 2.31 20.24 -6.06
CA LEU A 324 2.75 21.27 -6.98
C LEU A 324 3.14 20.63 -8.31
N PHE A 325 2.46 21.00 -9.37
CA PHE A 325 2.82 20.66 -10.74
C PHE A 325 3.53 21.85 -11.37
N ALA A 326 4.77 21.67 -11.82
CA ALA A 326 5.48 22.70 -12.60
C ALA A 326 6.47 22.06 -13.57
N VAL A 327 6.71 22.70 -14.71
CA VAL A 327 7.78 22.33 -15.63
C VAL A 327 9.15 22.71 -15.05
N ALA A 328 10.23 22.07 -15.50
CA ALA A 328 11.58 22.31 -14.99
C ALA A 328 12.01 23.79 -15.05
N SER A 329 11.55 24.54 -16.06
CA SER A 329 11.85 25.98 -16.18
C SER A 329 11.20 26.85 -15.11
N GLU A 330 10.02 26.44 -14.60
CA GLU A 330 9.27 27.16 -13.56
C GLU A 330 9.55 26.66 -12.15
N SER A 331 10.04 25.42 -12.01
CA SER A 331 10.33 24.79 -10.70
C SER A 331 11.30 25.63 -9.86
N THR A 332 12.31 26.26 -10.48
CA THR A 332 13.28 27.13 -9.79
C THR A 332 12.64 28.34 -9.11
N LYS A 333 11.49 28.81 -9.62
CA LYS A 333 10.73 29.93 -9.06
C LYS A 333 9.78 29.47 -7.95
N PHE A 334 9.00 28.42 -8.21
CA PHE A 334 7.89 28.03 -7.34
C PHE A 334 8.25 27.01 -6.27
N LEU A 335 9.23 26.13 -6.51
CA LEU A 335 9.63 25.12 -5.53
C LEU A 335 10.15 25.71 -4.21
N PRO A 336 10.95 26.81 -4.19
CA PRO A 336 11.32 27.47 -2.94
C PRO A 336 10.14 28.05 -2.17
N ILE A 337 9.17 28.64 -2.89
CA ILE A 337 7.93 29.19 -2.31
C ILE A 337 7.11 28.06 -1.68
N PHE A 338 6.98 26.96 -2.41
CA PHE A 338 6.25 25.77 -1.97
C PHE A 338 6.90 25.12 -0.74
N LYS A 339 8.23 25.01 -0.72
CA LYS A 339 8.99 24.55 0.46
C LYS A 339 8.77 25.46 1.67
N GLU A 340 8.76 26.78 1.48
CA GLU A 340 8.48 27.72 2.58
C GLU A 340 7.04 27.60 3.09
N ALA A 341 6.07 27.40 2.19
CA ALA A 341 4.67 27.20 2.52
C ALA A 341 4.42 25.90 3.31
N ALA A 342 5.19 24.85 3.03
CA ALA A 342 5.05 23.53 3.67
C ALA A 342 5.44 23.50 5.16
N LYS A 343 6.37 24.37 5.60
CA LYS A 343 6.95 24.34 6.96
C LYS A 343 5.92 24.24 8.10
N PRO A 344 4.82 25.03 8.12
CA PRO A 344 3.83 24.99 9.22
C PRO A 344 2.99 23.72 9.25
N PHE A 345 2.95 22.96 8.16
CA PHE A 345 2.09 21.79 7.97
C PHE A 345 2.84 20.46 8.07
N LYS A 346 4.13 20.50 8.44
CA LYS A 346 4.96 19.30 8.61
C LYS A 346 4.29 18.31 9.57
N GLY A 347 4.17 17.06 9.12
CA GLY A 347 3.52 15.98 9.86
C GLY A 347 1.98 16.01 9.86
N LYS A 348 1.36 17.00 9.20
CA LYS A 348 -0.11 17.12 9.05
C LYS A 348 -0.57 16.95 7.61
N LEU A 349 0.20 17.48 6.67
CA LEU A 349 -0.01 17.37 5.23
C LEU A 349 1.30 16.91 4.57
N LEU A 350 1.18 16.13 3.50
CA LEU A 350 2.32 15.82 2.63
C LEU A 350 2.40 16.82 1.50
N PHE A 351 3.57 17.42 1.29
CA PHE A 351 3.82 18.28 0.15
C PHE A 351 4.61 17.50 -0.89
N VAL A 352 4.07 17.40 -2.10
CA VAL A 352 4.60 16.61 -3.21
C VAL A 352 4.85 17.52 -4.39
N PHE A 353 6.00 17.40 -5.03
CA PHE A 353 6.33 18.10 -6.27
C PHE A 353 6.26 17.12 -7.44
N VAL A 354 5.56 17.49 -8.51
CA VAL A 354 5.46 16.73 -9.74
C VAL A 354 6.09 17.56 -10.86
N GLU A 355 7.17 17.04 -11.42
CA GLU A 355 7.83 17.66 -12.56
C GLU A 355 7.05 17.33 -13.84
N ARG A 356 6.42 18.35 -14.43
CA ARG A 356 5.45 18.21 -15.53
C ARG A 356 6.05 17.66 -16.81
N ASP A 357 7.31 17.96 -17.07
CA ASP A 357 8.09 17.56 -18.24
C ASP A 357 8.89 16.27 -18.02
N SER A 358 8.70 15.59 -16.89
CA SER A 358 9.22 14.24 -16.67
C SER A 358 8.48 13.23 -17.57
N GLU A 359 9.23 12.49 -18.40
CA GLU A 359 8.69 11.43 -19.28
C GLU A 359 8.07 10.26 -18.49
N GLU A 360 8.50 10.03 -17.25
CA GLU A 360 8.06 8.88 -16.45
C GLU A 360 6.73 9.12 -15.73
N VAL A 361 6.55 10.31 -15.14
CA VAL A 361 5.43 10.59 -14.23
C VAL A 361 4.68 11.90 -14.54
N GLY A 362 5.25 12.80 -15.35
CA GLY A 362 4.71 14.15 -15.54
C GLY A 362 3.32 14.18 -16.16
N GLU A 363 3.23 13.84 -17.45
CA GLU A 363 1.95 13.77 -18.20
C GLU A 363 0.96 12.75 -17.61
N PRO A 364 1.36 11.49 -17.34
CA PRO A 364 0.54 10.51 -16.61
C PRO A 364 -0.24 11.04 -15.41
N VAL A 365 0.48 11.67 -14.47
CA VAL A 365 -0.09 12.11 -13.21
C VAL A 365 -0.93 13.37 -13.44
N ALA A 366 -0.49 14.27 -14.32
CA ALA A 366 -1.29 15.42 -14.72
C ALA A 366 -2.64 15.02 -15.30
N ASP A 367 -2.67 14.05 -16.21
CA ASP A 367 -3.90 13.58 -16.86
C ASP A 367 -4.86 12.95 -15.85
N TYR A 368 -4.34 12.20 -14.88
CA TYR A 368 -5.13 11.67 -13.77
C TYR A 368 -5.87 12.77 -12.99
N PHE A 369 -5.15 13.85 -12.70
CA PHE A 369 -5.72 15.00 -11.99
C PHE A 369 -6.52 15.92 -12.90
N GLY A 370 -6.54 15.67 -14.23
CA GLY A 370 -7.27 16.47 -15.20
C GLY A 370 -6.61 17.81 -15.51
N ILE A 371 -5.28 17.89 -15.40
CA ILE A 371 -4.51 19.12 -15.60
C ILE A 371 -4.08 19.23 -17.07
N THR A 372 -4.93 19.87 -17.87
CA THR A 372 -4.74 20.06 -19.31
C THR A 372 -4.00 21.37 -19.60
N GLY A 373 -2.68 21.38 -19.45
CA GLY A 373 -1.85 22.58 -19.63
C GLY A 373 -0.43 22.40 -19.10
N GLN A 374 0.43 23.42 -19.29
CA GLN A 374 1.80 23.43 -18.76
C GLN A 374 2.01 24.50 -17.67
N GLU A 375 0.95 25.23 -17.34
CA GLU A 375 0.94 26.20 -16.26
C GLU A 375 1.20 25.54 -14.90
N THR A 376 1.97 26.25 -14.08
CA THR A 376 2.19 25.85 -12.69
C THR A 376 0.84 25.76 -11.96
N THR A 377 0.54 24.59 -11.41
CA THR A 377 -0.74 24.29 -10.75
C THR A 377 -0.50 23.75 -9.35
N VAL A 378 -1.30 24.19 -8.37
CA VAL A 378 -1.31 23.62 -7.01
C VAL A 378 -2.64 22.94 -6.77
N LEU A 379 -2.59 21.69 -6.31
CA LEU A 379 -3.75 20.85 -6.07
C LEU A 379 -3.67 20.23 -4.67
N ALA A 380 -4.80 20.14 -3.97
CA ALA A 380 -4.94 19.30 -2.78
C ALA A 380 -5.68 18.00 -3.12
N TYR A 381 -5.26 16.91 -2.50
CA TYR A 381 -5.77 15.56 -2.72
C TYR A 381 -5.94 14.82 -1.39
N THR A 382 -7.11 14.24 -1.14
CA THR A 382 -7.43 13.51 0.10
C THR A 382 -6.95 12.06 0.10
N GLY A 383 -6.16 11.64 -0.89
CA GLY A 383 -5.66 10.28 -1.02
C GLY A 383 -6.66 9.36 -1.72
N ASN A 384 -6.28 8.10 -1.96
CA ASN A 384 -7.04 7.20 -2.83
C ASN A 384 -8.34 6.66 -2.18
N GLU A 385 -8.45 6.68 -0.86
CA GLU A 385 -9.64 6.19 -0.14
C GLU A 385 -10.86 7.10 -0.36
N ASP A 386 -10.62 8.40 -0.45
CA ASP A 386 -11.63 9.44 -0.64
C ASP A 386 -11.06 10.42 -1.66
N ALA A 387 -11.01 10.04 -2.94
CA ALA A 387 -10.21 10.68 -4.00
C ALA A 387 -10.67 12.10 -4.44
N ARG A 388 -11.03 12.97 -3.49
CA ARG A 388 -11.41 14.37 -3.72
C ARG A 388 -10.19 15.22 -4.09
N LYS A 389 -10.40 16.10 -5.06
CA LYS A 389 -9.39 16.99 -5.65
C LYS A 389 -9.82 18.42 -5.37
N PHE A 390 -8.88 19.31 -5.08
CA PHE A 390 -9.16 20.72 -4.86
C PHE A 390 -8.08 21.52 -5.58
N PHE A 391 -8.45 22.53 -6.34
CA PHE A 391 -7.49 23.35 -7.08
C PHE A 391 -7.32 24.69 -6.37
N LEU A 392 -6.07 25.14 -6.25
CA LEU A 392 -5.80 26.52 -5.88
C LEU A 392 -6.21 27.41 -7.06
N ASP A 393 -7.10 28.36 -6.80
CA ASP A 393 -7.49 29.38 -7.77
C ASP A 393 -6.62 30.64 -7.61
N GLY A 394 -6.31 31.30 -8.72
CA GLY A 394 -5.50 32.52 -8.75
C GLY A 394 -3.98 32.32 -8.77
N GLU A 395 -3.25 33.29 -8.20
CA GLU A 395 -1.78 33.34 -8.26
C GLU A 395 -1.12 32.40 -7.26
N VAL A 396 -0.12 31.64 -7.73
CA VAL A 396 0.72 30.79 -6.88
C VAL A 396 1.73 31.64 -6.11
N SER A 397 1.36 32.01 -4.88
CA SER A 397 2.19 32.77 -3.92
C SER A 397 2.33 32.04 -2.58
N LEU A 398 3.24 32.50 -1.73
CA LEU A 398 3.49 31.90 -0.42
C LEU A 398 2.23 31.91 0.46
N GLU A 399 1.56 33.06 0.51
CA GLU A 399 0.34 33.27 1.29
C GLU A 399 -0.81 32.44 0.73
N ALA A 400 -1.00 32.44 -0.60
CA ALA A 400 -2.07 31.64 -1.23
C ALA A 400 -1.92 30.14 -0.95
N ILE A 401 -0.71 29.59 -1.05
CA ILE A 401 -0.48 28.16 -0.76
C ILE A 401 -0.73 27.86 0.72
N LYS A 402 -0.35 28.76 1.64
CA LYS A 402 -0.58 28.57 3.08
C LYS A 402 -2.08 28.58 3.41
N ASP A 403 -2.81 29.58 2.94
CA ASP A 403 -4.25 29.71 3.18
C ASP A 403 -5.01 28.51 2.58
N PHE A 404 -4.60 28.07 1.39
CA PHE A 404 -5.16 26.90 0.73
C PHE A 404 -4.88 25.61 1.51
N ALA A 405 -3.64 25.39 1.96
CA ALA A 405 -3.27 24.23 2.76
C ALA A 405 -3.97 24.21 4.13
N GLU A 406 -4.14 25.37 4.77
CA GLU A 406 -4.90 25.49 6.02
C GLU A 406 -6.38 25.18 5.80
N GLY A 407 -7.01 25.77 4.78
CA GLY A 407 -8.38 25.46 4.40
C GLY A 407 -8.58 23.98 4.06
N PHE A 408 -7.60 23.33 3.44
CA PHE A 408 -7.63 21.91 3.14
C PHE A 408 -7.52 21.03 4.39
N LEU A 409 -6.61 21.39 5.29
CA LEU A 409 -6.42 20.69 6.55
C LEU A 409 -7.71 20.73 7.39
N GLU A 410 -8.41 21.87 7.39
CA GLU A 410 -9.65 22.12 8.13
C GLU A 410 -10.93 21.71 7.38
N ASP A 411 -10.81 21.06 6.21
CA ASP A 411 -11.94 20.59 5.39
C ASP A 411 -12.91 21.71 4.95
N LYS A 412 -12.38 22.92 4.72
CA LYS A 412 -13.13 24.11 4.31
C LYS A 412 -13.16 24.34 2.79
N LEU A 413 -12.35 23.59 2.03
CA LEU A 413 -12.29 23.75 0.57
C LEU A 413 -13.46 23.05 -0.12
N THR A 414 -13.82 23.55 -1.31
CA THR A 414 -14.83 22.92 -2.16
C THR A 414 -14.18 21.98 -3.16
N PRO A 415 -14.60 20.70 -3.23
CA PRO A 415 -14.00 19.73 -4.14
C PRO A 415 -14.26 20.09 -5.61
N PHE A 416 -13.28 19.80 -6.43
CA PHE A 416 -13.33 19.90 -7.88
C PHE A 416 -13.86 18.59 -8.47
N TYR A 417 -14.85 18.73 -9.35
CA TYR A 417 -15.36 17.65 -10.19
C TYR A 417 -14.99 17.92 -11.63
N LYS A 418 -14.41 16.93 -12.31
CA LYS A 418 -14.13 17.02 -13.74
C LYS A 418 -15.45 17.15 -14.49
N SER A 419 -15.57 18.21 -15.29
CA SER A 419 -16.76 18.49 -16.07
C SER A 419 -16.33 19.09 -17.40
N GLU A 420 -16.96 18.64 -18.48
CA GLU A 420 -16.93 19.36 -19.74
C GLU A 420 -17.51 20.77 -19.56
N PRO A 421 -17.17 21.72 -20.46
CA PRO A 421 -17.83 23.02 -20.49
C PRO A 421 -19.34 22.85 -20.66
N VAL A 422 -20.12 23.72 -20.01
CA VAL A 422 -21.56 23.76 -20.26
C VAL A 422 -21.76 24.13 -21.75
N PRO A 423 -22.50 23.33 -22.53
CA PRO A 423 -22.74 23.62 -23.94
C PRO A 423 -23.34 25.01 -24.14
N GLU A 424 -22.87 25.74 -25.16
CA GLU A 424 -23.38 27.10 -25.46
C GLU A 424 -24.88 27.10 -25.79
N SER A 425 -25.39 26.00 -26.36
CA SER A 425 -26.82 25.73 -26.52
C SER A 425 -27.13 24.32 -26.04
N ASN A 426 -28.21 24.21 -25.27
CA ASN A 426 -28.72 22.96 -24.73
C ASN A 426 -30.23 22.83 -24.99
N ASP A 427 -30.67 23.26 -26.17
CA ASP A 427 -32.09 23.40 -26.52
C ASP A 427 -32.68 22.15 -27.18
N GLY A 428 -31.88 21.12 -27.44
CA GLY A 428 -32.32 19.86 -28.03
C GLY A 428 -33.31 19.07 -27.16
N ASP A 429 -33.95 18.07 -27.78
CA ASP A 429 -34.91 17.17 -27.13
C ASP A 429 -34.24 16.32 -26.03
N VAL A 430 -32.96 15.98 -26.23
CA VAL A 430 -32.10 15.37 -25.21
C VAL A 430 -31.19 16.45 -24.65
N LYS A 431 -31.27 16.68 -23.34
CA LYS A 431 -30.44 17.67 -22.65
C LYS A 431 -29.07 17.09 -22.37
N ILE A 432 -28.03 17.80 -22.78
CA ILE A 432 -26.65 17.46 -22.45
C ILE A 432 -26.38 17.89 -21.01
N VAL A 433 -26.02 16.91 -20.19
CA VAL A 433 -25.65 17.11 -18.79
C VAL A 433 -24.14 16.96 -18.66
N VAL A 434 -23.50 17.94 -18.03
CA VAL A 434 -22.10 17.94 -17.64
C VAL A 434 -22.02 18.17 -16.13
N GLY A 435 -20.93 17.80 -15.46
CA GLY A 435 -20.82 17.95 -14.01
C GLY A 435 -21.17 19.35 -13.47
N LYS A 436 -20.88 20.41 -14.23
CA LYS A 436 -21.19 21.81 -13.86
C LYS A 436 -22.67 22.20 -13.91
N ASN A 437 -23.52 21.46 -14.63
CA ASN A 437 -24.96 21.74 -14.71
C ASN A 437 -25.82 20.56 -14.22
N LEU A 438 -25.20 19.50 -13.70
CA LEU A 438 -25.88 18.30 -13.22
C LEU A 438 -26.90 18.62 -12.13
N ASP A 439 -26.50 19.34 -11.07
CA ASP A 439 -27.43 19.70 -9.99
C ASP A 439 -28.62 20.54 -10.47
N LEU A 440 -28.39 21.42 -11.45
CA LEU A 440 -29.42 22.29 -12.01
C LEU A 440 -30.40 21.56 -12.92
N ILE A 441 -29.98 20.47 -13.55
CA ILE A 441 -30.81 19.74 -14.52
C ILE A 441 -31.43 18.50 -13.86
N VAL A 442 -30.62 17.68 -13.18
CA VAL A 442 -30.98 16.34 -12.69
C VAL A 442 -31.62 16.39 -11.31
N PHE A 443 -31.10 17.22 -10.40
CA PHE A 443 -31.61 17.35 -9.03
C PHE A 443 -32.60 18.52 -8.86
N ASP A 444 -33.15 19.03 -9.95
CA ASP A 444 -34.25 20.00 -9.93
C ASP A 444 -35.53 19.31 -9.44
N GLU A 445 -35.93 19.58 -8.19
CA GLU A 445 -37.13 19.02 -7.55
C GLU A 445 -38.44 19.30 -8.32
N THR A 446 -38.44 20.21 -9.30
CA THR A 446 -39.62 20.53 -10.10
C THR A 446 -39.80 19.65 -11.33
N LYS A 447 -38.85 18.74 -11.62
CA LYS A 447 -38.87 17.89 -12.82
C LYS A 447 -38.57 16.43 -12.49
N ASP A 448 -39.26 15.53 -13.21
CA ASP A 448 -38.83 14.14 -13.31
C ASP A 448 -37.79 14.03 -14.42
N VAL A 449 -36.60 13.51 -14.10
CA VAL A 449 -35.47 13.44 -15.04
C VAL A 449 -35.01 12.00 -15.19
N LEU A 450 -34.96 11.53 -16.44
CA LEU A 450 -34.32 10.27 -16.81
C LEU A 450 -32.96 10.59 -17.45
N LEU A 451 -31.88 10.17 -16.81
CA LEU A 451 -30.50 10.41 -17.24
C LEU A 451 -29.89 9.14 -17.85
N GLU A 452 -29.32 9.26 -19.04
CA GLU A 452 -28.40 8.26 -19.62
C GLU A 452 -26.99 8.58 -19.12
N VAL A 453 -26.31 7.60 -18.51
CA VAL A 453 -24.99 7.76 -17.86
C VAL A 453 -23.92 6.98 -18.62
#